data_AF-X1E5K3-F1
#
_entry.id   AF-X1E5K3-F1
#
_cell.length_a   1.000
_cell.length_b   1.000
_cell.length_c   1.000
_cell.angle_alpha   90.00
_cell.angle_beta   90.00
_cell.angle_gamma   90.00
#
_symmetry.space_group_name_H-M   'P 1'
#
loop_
_entity.id
_entity.type
_entity.pdbx_description
1 polymer ?
#
loop_
_entity_poly.entity_id
_entity_poly.type
_entity_poly.pdbx_seq_one_letter_code
_entity_poly.pdbx_strand_id
1 'polypeptide(L)'
;MEDGIETLDASSAVQLAKDACHIDTLNFAMSDEEIRTVAKWIGQQAPDTIWVDGKPKFRTLGISAMLFITLSEFPKFYEKYGLSQFN
;
A
#
# COMPACT_ATOMS: atom_id res chain seq x y z
N MET A 1 0.32 23.76 21.46
CA MET A 1 0.61 23.67 20.02
C MET A 1 0.19 22.27 19.67
N GLU A 2 -1.02 22.14 19.13
CA GLU A 2 -1.48 20.83 18.64
C GLU A 2 -0.61 20.52 17.43
N ASP A 3 0.31 19.57 17.58
CA ASP A 3 1.04 19.00 16.46
C ASP A 3 -0.03 18.42 15.52
N GLY A 4 -0.28 19.15 14.42
CA GLY A 4 -1.18 18.72 13.39
C GLY A 4 -0.64 17.41 12.83
N ILE A 5 -1.23 16.30 13.25
CA ILE A 5 -1.07 15.03 12.53
C ILE A 5 -1.70 15.31 11.17
N GLU A 6 -0.88 15.67 10.19
CA GLU A 6 -1.28 15.64 8.79
C GLU A 6 -1.74 14.21 8.52
N THR A 7 -3.05 14.04 8.44
CA THR A 7 -3.64 12.77 8.05
C THR A 7 -3.21 12.51 6.62
N LEU A 8 -2.25 11.62 6.46
CA LEU A 8 -1.79 11.16 5.15
C LEU A 8 -2.98 10.48 4.46
N ASP A 9 -3.51 11.12 3.42
CA ASP A 9 -4.59 10.56 2.62
C ASP A 9 -4.07 9.43 1.70
N ALA A 10 -4.99 8.71 1.06
CA ALA A 10 -4.63 7.56 0.23
C ALA A 10 -3.70 7.93 -0.92
N SER A 11 -3.99 9.05 -1.60
CA SER A 11 -3.17 9.59 -2.69
C SER A 11 -1.74 9.89 -2.26
N SER A 12 -1.57 10.56 -1.11
CA SER A 12 -0.26 10.91 -0.56
C SER A 12 0.52 9.66 -0.15
N ALA A 13 -0.15 8.65 0.41
CA ALA A 13 0.47 7.38 0.78
C ALA A 13 0.94 6.59 -0.45
N VAL A 14 0.15 6.58 -1.52
CA VAL A 14 0.54 5.97 -2.81
C VAL A 14 1.72 6.71 -3.42
N GLN A 15 1.72 8.04 -3.41
CA GLN A 15 2.83 8.81 -3.97
C GLN A 15 4.14 8.56 -3.21
N LEU A 16 4.09 8.51 -1.87
CA LEU A 16 5.25 8.17 -1.05
C LEU A 16 5.80 6.77 -1.37
N ALA A 17 4.90 5.78 -1.53
CA ALA A 17 5.28 4.43 -1.89
C ALA A 17 5.89 4.34 -3.30
N LYS A 18 5.32 5.10 -4.25
CA LYS A 18 5.85 5.22 -5.62
C LYS A 18 7.25 5.81 -5.62
N ASP A 19 7.49 6.89 -4.89
CA ASP A 19 8.80 7.54 -4.77
C ASP A 19 9.84 6.56 -4.19
N ALA A 20 9.46 5.84 -3.13
CA ALA A 20 10.31 4.84 -2.49
C ALA A 20 10.60 3.61 -3.37
N CYS A 21 9.72 3.30 -4.32
CA CYS A 21 9.84 2.16 -5.23
C CYS A 21 10.29 2.57 -6.65
N HIS A 22 10.60 3.85 -6.88
CA HIS A 22 10.96 4.41 -8.18
C HIS A 22 9.91 4.14 -9.29
N ILE A 23 8.63 4.32 -8.96
CA ILE A 23 7.50 4.15 -9.89
C ILE A 23 6.98 5.53 -10.31
N ASP A 24 7.23 5.91 -11.57
CA ASP A 24 6.75 7.19 -12.12
C ASP A 24 5.36 7.08 -12.78
N THR A 25 4.87 5.85 -12.97
CA THR A 25 3.60 5.57 -13.65
C THR A 25 2.41 6.20 -12.92
N LEU A 26 1.49 6.81 -13.68
CA LEU A 26 0.24 7.34 -13.12
C LEU A 26 -0.65 6.21 -12.59
N ASN A 27 -1.38 6.43 -11.48
CA ASN A 27 -2.12 5.36 -10.78
C ASN A 27 -3.04 4.55 -11.72
N PHE A 28 -3.75 5.19 -12.64
CA PHE A 28 -4.67 4.52 -13.58
C PHE A 28 -3.97 3.69 -14.66
N ALA A 29 -2.67 3.88 -14.84
CA ALA A 29 -1.84 3.20 -15.84
C ALA A 29 -0.86 2.20 -15.22
N MET A 30 -0.79 2.12 -13.88
CA MET A 30 0.06 1.16 -13.19
C MET A 30 -0.35 -0.27 -13.53
N SER A 31 0.65 -1.10 -13.76
CA SER A 31 0.52 -2.54 -13.90
C SER A 31 0.14 -3.21 -12.58
N ASP A 32 -0.39 -4.43 -12.67
CA ASP A 32 -0.71 -5.25 -11.50
C ASP A 32 0.51 -5.47 -10.58
N GLU A 33 1.73 -5.52 -11.13
CA GLU A 33 2.96 -5.69 -10.38
C GLU A 33 3.38 -4.42 -9.63
N GLU A 34 3.26 -3.25 -10.27
CA GLU A 34 3.50 -1.96 -9.63
C GLU A 34 2.51 -1.73 -8.49
N ILE A 35 1.23 -2.04 -8.68
CA ILE A 35 0.20 -1.91 -7.64
C ILE A 35 0.52 -2.82 -6.45
N ARG A 36 0.91 -4.08 -6.69
CA ARG A 36 1.35 -4.99 -5.61
C ARG A 36 2.57 -4.47 -4.88
N THR A 37 3.52 -3.87 -5.60
CA THR A 37 4.74 -3.29 -5.02
C THR A 37 4.39 -2.14 -4.09
N VAL A 38 3.56 -1.19 -4.56
CA VAL A 38 3.06 -0.07 -3.75
C VAL A 38 2.30 -0.57 -2.51
N ALA A 39 1.33 -1.46 -2.68
CA ALA A 39 0.55 -1.98 -1.56
C ALA A 39 1.46 -2.67 -0.52
N LYS A 40 2.35 -3.57 -0.97
CA LYS A 40 3.29 -4.26 -0.06
C LYS A 40 4.22 -3.29 0.66
N TRP A 41 4.73 -2.27 -0.02
CA TRP A 41 5.58 -1.26 0.62
C TRP A 41 4.83 -0.54 1.75
N ILE A 42 3.57 -0.16 1.52
CA ILE A 42 2.73 0.47 2.55
C ILE A 42 2.50 -0.48 3.72
N GLY A 43 2.18 -1.75 3.44
CA GLY A 43 2.04 -2.78 4.48
C GLY A 43 3.32 -2.94 5.31
N GLN A 44 4.50 -2.81 4.71
CA GLN A 44 5.79 -2.90 5.41
C GLN A 44 6.03 -1.76 6.39
N GLN A 45 5.43 -0.59 6.16
CA GLN A 45 5.56 0.57 7.06
C GLN A 45 4.62 0.49 8.28
N ALA A 46 3.66 -0.43 8.27
CA ALA A 46 2.73 -0.57 9.39
C ALA A 46 3.46 -1.04 10.66
N PRO A 47 3.14 -0.46 11.84
CA PRO A 47 3.87 -0.72 13.09
C PRO A 47 3.71 -2.17 13.60
N ASP A 48 2.73 -2.91 13.09
CA ASP A 48 2.50 -4.31 13.43
C ASP A 48 3.13 -5.29 12.43
N THR A 49 3.83 -4.80 11.41
CA THR A 49 4.56 -5.66 10.48
C THR A 49 5.83 -6.18 11.14
N ILE A 50 5.94 -7.51 11.19
CA ILE A 50 7.13 -8.21 11.70
C ILE A 50 7.92 -8.82 10.55
N TRP A 51 9.23 -8.92 10.71
CA TRP A 51 10.12 -9.54 9.72
C TRP A 51 10.57 -10.92 10.22
N VAL A 52 10.31 -11.96 9.42
CA VAL A 52 10.71 -13.35 9.72
C VAL A 52 11.46 -13.88 8.50
N ASP A 53 12.71 -14.31 8.68
CA ASP A 53 13.59 -14.79 7.60
C ASP A 53 13.70 -13.80 6.43
N GLY A 54 13.80 -12.50 6.73
CA GLY A 54 13.88 -11.44 5.73
C GLY A 54 12.59 -11.16 4.95
N LYS A 55 11.47 -11.82 5.30
CA LYS A 55 10.16 -11.62 4.67
C LYS A 55 9.21 -10.91 5.64
N PRO A 56 8.47 -9.89 5.16
CA PRO A 56 7.48 -9.23 6.01
C PRO A 56 6.28 -10.17 6.24
N LYS A 57 5.79 -10.19 7.48
CA LYS A 57 4.54 -10.80 7.88
C LYS A 57 3.59 -9.67 8.29
N PHE A 58 2.68 -9.35 7.38
CA PHE A 58 1.67 -8.33 7.61
C PHE A 58 0.65 -8.81 8.63
N ARG A 59 0.36 -7.96 9.61
CA ARG A 59 -0.70 -8.16 10.59
C ARG A 59 -1.86 -7.22 10.27
N THR A 60 -2.83 -7.10 11.18
CA THR A 60 -4.12 -6.44 10.94
C THR A 60 -3.98 -5.01 10.41
N LEU A 61 -3.11 -4.17 10.97
CA LEU A 61 -2.94 -2.78 10.52
C LEU A 61 -2.29 -2.73 9.14
N GLY A 62 -1.22 -3.49 8.91
CA GLY A 62 -0.61 -3.64 7.59
C GLY A 62 -1.62 -4.08 6.52
N ILE A 63 -2.37 -5.15 6.77
CA ILE A 63 -3.40 -5.65 5.84
C ILE A 63 -4.50 -4.59 5.64
N SER A 64 -4.93 -3.90 6.70
CA SER A 64 -5.98 -2.87 6.61
C SER A 64 -5.52 -1.67 5.78
N ALA A 65 -4.27 -1.23 5.95
CA ALA A 65 -3.70 -0.14 5.18
C ALA A 65 -3.56 -0.52 3.70
N MET A 66 -3.05 -1.73 3.42
CA MET A 66 -2.96 -2.27 2.07
C MET A 66 -4.34 -2.32 1.40
N LEU A 67 -5.36 -2.83 2.10
CA LEU A 67 -6.72 -2.93 1.59
C LEU A 67 -7.35 -1.56 1.36
N PHE A 68 -7.20 -0.63 2.31
CA PHE A 68 -7.70 0.73 2.20
C PHE A 68 -7.15 1.42 0.95
N ILE A 69 -5.83 1.37 0.74
CA ILE A 69 -5.20 1.98 -0.42
C ILE A 69 -5.65 1.34 -1.74
N THR A 70 -5.72 0.01 -1.81
CA THR A 70 -6.19 -0.65 -3.03
C THR A 70 -7.63 -0.26 -3.36
N LEU A 71 -8.53 -0.20 -2.36
CA LEU A 71 -9.92 0.17 -2.59
C LEU A 71 -10.07 1.64 -3.01
N SER A 72 -9.28 2.54 -2.43
CA SER A 72 -9.33 3.98 -2.72
C SER A 72 -8.72 4.32 -4.09
N GLU A 73 -7.53 3.81 -4.39
CA GLU A 73 -6.72 4.26 -5.53
C GLU A 73 -6.73 3.27 -6.71
N PHE A 74 -7.00 1.99 -6.45
CA PHE A 74 -6.91 0.92 -7.43
C PHE A 74 -8.16 -0.01 -7.45
N PRO A 75 -9.40 0.53 -7.54
CA PRO A 75 -10.62 -0.27 -7.40
C PRO A 75 -10.72 -1.40 -8.42
N LYS A 76 -10.28 -1.17 -9.67
CA LYS A 76 -10.26 -2.21 -10.72
C LYS A 76 -9.32 -3.37 -10.40
N PHE A 77 -8.20 -3.09 -9.74
CA PHE A 77 -7.28 -4.13 -9.30
C PHE A 77 -7.91 -4.97 -8.18
N TYR A 78 -8.62 -4.33 -7.24
CA TYR A 78 -9.41 -5.03 -6.24
C TYR A 78 -10.52 -5.89 -6.86
N GLU A 79 -11.27 -5.39 -7.84
CA GLU A 79 -12.30 -6.18 -8.52
C GLU A 79 -11.74 -7.44 -9.18
N LYS A 80 -10.54 -7.35 -9.77
CA LYS A 80 -9.88 -8.46 -10.46
C LYS A 80 -9.34 -9.55 -9.51
N TYR A 81 -8.79 -9.16 -8.36
CA TYR A 81 -8.08 -10.08 -7.47
C TYR A 81 -8.71 -10.28 -6.09
N GLY A 82 -9.64 -9.43 -5.68
CA GLY A 82 -10.23 -9.42 -4.34
C GLY A 82 -9.17 -9.45 -3.24
N LEU A 83 -9.36 -10.30 -2.23
CA LEU A 83 -8.39 -10.50 -1.14
C LEU A 83 -7.17 -11.34 -1.55
N SER A 84 -7.18 -12.01 -2.71
CA SER A 84 -6.04 -12.81 -3.18
C SER A 84 -4.83 -11.97 -3.60
N GLN A 85 -4.98 -10.64 -3.66
CA GLN A 85 -3.90 -9.71 -3.98
C GLN A 85 -2.72 -9.74 -3.00
N PHE A 86 -2.92 -10.24 -1.77
CA PHE A 86 -1.94 -10.24 -0.69
C PHE A 86 -1.18 -11.56 -0.51
N ASN A 87 -1.55 -12.60 -1.26
CA ASN A 87 -0.88 -13.91 -1.25
C ASN A 87 0.32 -13.93 -2.21
#